data_AF-A0A352UNJ4-F1
#
_entry.id   AF-A0A352UNJ4-F1
#
_cell.length_a   1.000
_cell.length_b   1.000
_cell.length_c   1.000
_cell.angle_alpha   90.00
_cell.angle_beta   90.00
_cell.angle_gamma   90.00
#
_symmetry.space_group_name_H-M   'P 1'
#
loop_
_entity.id
_entity.type
_entity.pdbx_description
1 polymer ?
#
loop_
_entity_poly.entity_id
_entity_poly.type
_entity_poly.pdbx_seq_one_letter_code
_entity_poly.pdbx_strand_id
1 'polypeptide(L)'
;MIQALFEYRFLQNALYAGILASVVCGIIGVIIVEKKLVMMSGGIAHTSYGGVGLGYLLGFEPIIGAFLFSVCAALGIGYIKKRGASDSDVVIG
;
A
#
# COMPACT_ATOMS: atom_id res chain seq x y z
N MET A 1 -19.60 -18.98 17.52
CA MET A 1 -18.63 -18.01 16.97
C MET A 1 -17.94 -18.54 15.70
N ILE A 2 -17.35 -19.74 15.71
CA ILE A 2 -16.72 -20.32 14.51
C ILE A 2 -17.71 -20.67 13.39
N GLN A 3 -18.95 -21.07 13.71
CA GLN A 3 -19.98 -21.36 12.70
C GLN A 3 -20.38 -20.15 11.84
N ALA A 4 -20.28 -18.92 12.39
CA ALA A 4 -20.57 -17.69 11.64
C ALA A 4 -19.57 -17.45 10.49
N LEU A 5 -18.35 -18.03 10.56
CA LEU A 5 -17.38 -17.99 9.47
C LEU A 5 -17.84 -18.79 8.25
N PHE A 6 -18.66 -19.83 8.45
CA PHE A 6 -19.14 -20.67 7.35
C PHE A 6 -20.48 -20.20 6.76
N GLU A 7 -21.26 -19.41 7.49
CA GLU A 7 -22.54 -18.88 6.98
C GLU A 7 -22.40 -17.55 6.23
N TYR A 8 -21.54 -16.63 6.72
CA TYR A 8 -21.46 -15.29 6.15
C TYR A 8 -20.38 -15.20 5.08
N ARG A 9 -20.78 -15.05 3.83
CA ARG A 9 -19.88 -14.89 2.68
C ARG A 9 -18.93 -13.67 2.82
N PHE A 10 -19.38 -12.60 3.49
CA PHE A 10 -18.51 -11.47 3.84
C PHE A 10 -17.35 -11.89 4.77
N LEU A 11 -17.64 -12.74 5.76
CA LEU A 11 -16.64 -13.19 6.73
C LEU A 11 -15.64 -14.15 6.09
N GLN A 12 -16.10 -15.00 5.16
CA GLN A 12 -15.23 -15.82 4.31
C GLN A 12 -14.30 -14.96 3.45
N ASN A 13 -14.85 -13.95 2.76
CA ASN A 13 -14.07 -13.03 1.94
C ASN A 13 -13.02 -12.28 2.77
N ALA A 14 -13.38 -11.82 3.97
CA ALA A 14 -12.44 -11.17 4.89
C ALA A 14 -11.31 -12.12 5.32
N LEU A 15 -11.63 -13.40 5.58
CA LEU A 15 -10.64 -14.44 5.90
C LEU A 15 -9.67 -14.67 4.74
N TYR A 16 -10.19 -14.87 3.52
CA TYR A 16 -9.37 -15.04 2.33
C TYR A 16 -8.52 -13.80 2.05
N ALA A 17 -9.10 -12.60 2.13
CA ALA A 17 -8.37 -11.34 1.97
C ALA A 17 -7.27 -11.19 3.02
N GLY A 18 -7.53 -11.55 4.29
CA GLY A 18 -6.54 -11.48 5.37
C GLY A 18 -5.37 -12.46 5.17
N ILE A 19 -5.65 -13.69 4.72
CA ILE A 19 -4.61 -14.68 4.41
C ILE A 19 -3.76 -14.22 3.23
N LEU A 20 -4.39 -13.73 2.15
CA LEU A 20 -3.66 -13.22 0.99
C LEU A 20 -2.83 -11.99 1.36
N ALA A 21 -3.40 -11.06 2.14
CA ALA A 21 -2.70 -9.87 2.59
C ALA A 21 -1.53 -10.19 3.52
N SER A 22 -1.63 -11.19 4.40
CA SER A 22 -0.54 -11.56 5.31
C SER A 22 0.66 -12.14 4.57
N VAL A 23 0.44 -12.97 3.56
CA VAL A 23 1.50 -13.52 2.70
C VAL A 23 2.22 -12.39 1.97
N VAL A 24 1.46 -11.47 1.36
CA VAL A 24 2.03 -10.32 0.64
C VAL A 24 2.80 -9.40 1.58
N CYS A 25 2.22 -9.07 2.74
CA CYS A 25 2.85 -8.20 3.73
C CYS A 25 4.13 -8.80 4.31
N GLY A 26 4.17 -10.12 4.54
CA GLY A 26 5.37 -10.82 4.99
C GLY A 26 6.53 -10.75 3.98
N ILE A 27 6.24 -11.00 2.70
CA ILE A 27 7.27 -10.95 1.64
C ILE A 27 7.76 -9.51 1.42
N ILE A 28 6.82 -8.57 1.26
CA ILE A 28 7.15 -7.17 0.99
C ILE A 28 7.83 -6.53 2.20
N GLY A 29 7.39 -6.85 3.43
CA GLY A 29 7.96 -6.31 4.66
C GLY A 29 9.45 -6.60 4.79
N VAL A 30 9.89 -7.83 4.52
CA VAL A 30 11.32 -8.19 4.54
C VAL A 30 12.11 -7.35 3.52
N ILE A 31 11.58 -7.17 2.31
CA ILE A 31 12.23 -6.37 1.25
C ILE A 31 12.32 -4.89 1.66
N ILE A 32 11.28 -4.35 2.27
CA ILE A 32 11.23 -2.96 2.73
C ILE A 32 12.29 -2.71 3.81
N VAL A 33 12.42 -3.63 4.77
CA VAL A 33 13.39 -3.51 5.87
C VAL A 33 14.82 -3.64 5.35
N GLU A 34 15.11 -4.67 4.55
CA GLU A 34 16.44 -4.91 3.96
C GLU A 34 16.93 -3.71 3.12
N LYS A 35 16.03 -3.05 2.40
CA LYS A 35 16.37 -1.93 1.51
C LYS A 35 16.26 -0.55 2.17
N LYS A 36 15.96 -0.47 3.47
CA LYS A 36 15.68 0.78 4.21
C LYS A 36 14.67 1.65 3.46
N LEU A 37 13.52 1.06 3.11
CA LEU A 37 12.41 1.73 2.42
C LEU A 37 11.21 1.98 3.33
N VAL A 38 11.40 1.89 4.66
CA VAL A 38 10.30 1.92 5.63
C VAL A 38 9.51 3.23 5.53
N MET A 39 10.18 4.38 5.50
CA MET A 39 9.52 5.68 5.36
C MET A 39 8.86 5.87 3.99
N MET A 40 9.50 5.38 2.93
CA MET A 40 8.92 5.39 1.58
C MET A 40 7.63 4.57 1.51
N SER A 41 7.58 3.40 2.15
CA SER A 41 6.38 2.56 2.21
C SER A 41 5.22 3.26 2.93
N GLY A 42 5.51 3.98 4.03
CA GLY A 42 4.49 4.77 4.75
C GLY A 42 3.93 5.90 3.90
N GLY A 43 4.80 6.63 3.21
CA GLY A 43 4.39 7.70 2.28
C GLY A 43 3.54 7.18 1.12
N ILE A 44 3.93 6.06 0.51
CA ILE A 44 3.14 5.43 -0.57
C ILE A 44 1.75 5.09 -0.06
N ALA A 45 1.62 4.43 1.11
CA ALA A 45 0.33 4.06 1.67
C ALA A 45 -0.61 5.27 1.87
N HIS A 46 -0.10 6.40 2.37
CA HIS A 46 -0.90 7.62 2.56
C HIS A 46 -1.34 8.22 1.22
N THR A 47 -0.45 8.25 0.23
CA THR A 47 -0.78 8.72 -1.11
C THR A 47 -1.78 7.79 -1.82
N SER A 48 -1.73 6.47 -1.59
CA SER A 48 -2.71 5.51 -2.12
C SER A 48 -4.13 5.84 -1.65
N TYR A 49 -4.31 6.21 -0.38
CA TYR A 49 -5.61 6.64 0.16
C TYR A 49 -6.12 7.91 -0.53
N GLY A 50 -5.23 8.87 -0.83
CA GLY A 50 -5.57 10.03 -1.65
C GLY A 50 -6.06 9.64 -3.05
N GLY A 51 -5.42 8.65 -3.67
CA GLY A 51 -5.83 8.08 -4.95
C GLY A 51 -7.20 7.41 -4.92
N VAL A 52 -7.53 6.68 -3.85
CA VAL A 52 -8.87 6.12 -3.62
C VAL A 52 -9.93 7.23 -3.51
N GLY A 53 -9.62 8.30 -2.78
CA GLY A 53 -10.51 9.46 -2.62
C GLY A 53 -10.76 10.19 -3.94
N LEU A 54 -9.72 10.38 -4.74
CA LEU A 54 -9.84 10.93 -6.10
C LEU A 54 -10.68 10.02 -6.99
N GLY A 55 -10.52 8.69 -6.90
CA GLY A 55 -11.36 7.74 -7.63
C GLY A 55 -12.83 7.86 -7.30
N TYR A 56 -13.15 7.98 -6.01
CA TYR A 56 -14.51 8.23 -5.56
C TYR A 56 -15.07 9.57 -6.08
N LEU A 57 -14.27 10.65 -6.06
CA LEU A 57 -14.72 11.98 -6.46
C LEU A 57 -14.98 12.10 -7.96
N LEU A 58 -14.11 11.50 -8.78
CA LEU A 58 -14.23 11.53 -10.24
C LEU A 58 -15.12 10.41 -10.81
N GLY A 59 -15.67 9.54 -9.95
CA GLY A 59 -16.62 8.51 -10.35
C GLY A 59 -16.01 7.31 -11.10
N PHE A 60 -14.70 7.08 -10.97
CA PHE A 60 -14.02 5.93 -11.55
C PHE A 60 -13.68 4.86 -10.50
N GLU A 61 -13.25 3.67 -10.92
CA GLU A 61 -12.95 2.58 -10.00
C GLU A 61 -11.85 2.97 -8.99
N PRO A 62 -12.13 2.96 -7.67
CA PRO A 62 -11.18 3.42 -6.66
C PRO A 62 -9.85 2.66 -6.66
N ILE A 63 -9.88 1.39 -7.09
CA ILE A 63 -8.70 0.53 -7.21
C ILE A 63 -7.72 1.10 -8.26
N ILE A 64 -8.24 1.60 -9.37
CA ILE A 64 -7.44 2.21 -10.44
C ILE A 64 -6.79 3.51 -9.94
N GLY A 65 -7.53 4.30 -9.17
CA GLY A 65 -7.03 5.53 -8.54
C GLY A 65 -5.93 5.27 -7.55
N ALA A 66 -6.15 4.31 -6.65
CA ALA A 66 -5.15 3.85 -5.71
C ALA A 66 -3.87 3.41 -6.44
N PHE A 67 -4.01 2.59 -7.48
CA PHE A 67 -2.88 2.06 -8.24
C PHE A 67 -2.09 3.18 -8.92
N LEU A 68 -2.75 4.04 -9.70
CA LEU A 68 -2.10 5.11 -10.44
C LEU A 68 -1.36 6.08 -9.51
N PHE A 69 -2.01 6.48 -8.42
CA PHE A 69 -1.43 7.42 -7.46
C PHE A 69 -0.25 6.80 -6.69
N SER A 70 -0.36 5.52 -6.32
CA SER A 70 0.74 4.79 -5.68
C SER A 70 1.96 4.65 -6.58
N VAL A 71 1.75 4.36 -7.87
CA VAL A 71 2.83 4.24 -8.86
C VAL A 71 3.49 5.59 -9.09
N CYS A 72 2.70 6.66 -9.26
CA CYS A 72 3.22 8.02 -9.39
C CYS A 72 4.05 8.44 -8.17
N ALA A 73 3.57 8.16 -6.96
CA ALA A 73 4.30 8.44 -5.72
C ALA A 73 5.59 7.63 -5.63
N ALA A 74 5.55 6.33 -5.92
CA ALA A 74 6.72 5.45 -5.89
C ALA A 74 7.79 5.90 -6.90
N LEU A 75 7.39 6.31 -8.11
CA LEU A 75 8.29 6.85 -9.13
C LEU A 75 8.87 8.20 -8.71
N GLY A 76 8.05 9.10 -8.17
CA GLY A 76 8.50 10.41 -7.68
C GLY A 76 9.54 10.30 -6.57
N ILE A 77 9.24 9.49 -5.54
CA ILE A 77 10.16 9.25 -4.43
C ILE A 77 11.40 8.51 -4.93
N GLY A 78 11.25 7.52 -5.80
CA GLY A 78 12.38 6.77 -6.38
C GLY A 78 13.31 7.66 -7.22
N TYR A 79 12.77 8.61 -7.98
CA TYR A 79 13.55 9.56 -8.77
C TYR A 79 14.33 10.54 -7.87
N ILE A 80 13.69 11.06 -6.83
CA ILE A 80 14.33 11.94 -5.84
C ILE A 80 15.44 11.18 -5.11
N LYS A 81 15.18 9.94 -4.68
CA LYS A 81 16.17 9.06 -4.02
C LYS A 81 17.39 8.78 -4.92
N LYS A 82 17.19 8.66 -6.23
CA LYS A 82 18.30 8.43 -7.19
C LYS A 82 19.18 9.68 -7.39
N ARG A 83 18.64 10.89 -7.21
CA ARG A 83 19.36 12.17 -7.36
C ARG A 83 19.94 12.71 -6.06
N GLY A 84 19.32 12.44 -4.92
CA GLY A 84 19.78 12.86 -3.59
C GLY A 84 20.56 11.74 -2.89
N ALA A 85 21.88 11.84 -2.85
CA ALA A 85 22.78 10.92 -2.14
C ALA A 85 22.73 11.09 -0.60
N SER A 86 21.54 11.18 0.00
CA SER A 86 21.40 11.34 1.45
C SER A 86 20.38 10.36 1.99
N ASP A 87 20.73 9.74 3.12
CA ASP A 87 19.95 8.73 3.85
C ASP A 87 18.51 9.23 4.01
N SER A 88 17.63 8.74 3.12
CA SER A 88 16.32 9.36 2.85
C SER A 88 15.32 9.19 3.99
N ASP A 89 15.66 8.43 5.03
CA ASP A 89 14.81 8.23 6.20
C ASP A 89 14.67 9.51 7.06
N VAL A 90 15.60 10.46 6.99
CA VAL A 90 15.54 11.72 7.78
C VAL A 90 14.75 12.84 7.07
N VAL A 91 14.66 12.82 5.75
CA VAL A 91 14.05 13.91 4.97
C VAL A 91 12.54 13.69 4.74
N ILE A 92 12.04 12.47 4.93
CA ILE A 92 10.64 12.08 4.69
C ILE A 92 9.79 12.04 5.99
N GLY A 93 10.43 12.14 7.16
CA GLY A 93 9.76 12.26 8.46
C GLY A 93 9.22 13.65 8.73
#